data_AF-A0A2V9JMV7-F1
#
_entry.id   AF-A0A2V9JMV7-F1
#
_cell.length_a   1.000
_cell.length_b   1.000
_cell.length_c   1.000
_cell.angle_alpha   90.00
_cell.angle_beta   90.00
_cell.angle_gamma   90.00
#
_symmetry.space_group_name_H-M   'P 1'
#
loop_
_entity.id
_entity.type
_entity.pdbx_description
1 polymer ?
#
loop_
_entity_poly.entity_id
_entity_poly.type
_entity_poly.pdbx_seq_one_letter_code
_entity_poly.pdbx_strand_id
1 'polypeptide(L)'
;MLGLLMVCPLAAQDGQQDVNQGKQEVKEGNQETKEGRKDLRQGRQQRRDGRRDLRQARQERREGKQDLRQARQDRKEAGQEMKEAREERREGDMKDARKDARAARLDLHEARHDQREGHRDLKEARQERREGRQDLRAGRQERREGRKDIRQGRRERREGRKEIKEGRQEKN
;
A
#
# COMPACT_ATOMS: atom_id res chain seq x y z
N MET A 1 -60.17 30.93 43.67
CA MET A 1 -58.79 30.62 44.12
C MET A 1 -58.47 29.19 43.71
N LEU A 2 -57.26 28.97 43.19
CA LEU A 2 -56.68 27.71 42.69
C LEU A 2 -57.05 27.36 41.23
N GLY A 3 -56.51 28.16 40.30
CA GLY A 3 -56.27 27.69 38.94
C GLY A 3 -55.12 26.68 38.98
N LEU A 4 -55.46 25.41 38.87
CA LEU A 4 -54.49 24.33 38.68
C LEU A 4 -53.79 24.62 37.34
N LEU A 5 -52.52 25.05 37.39
CA LEU A 5 -51.61 25.00 36.25
C LEU A 5 -51.40 23.51 35.92
N MET A 6 -52.30 22.95 35.09
CA MET A 6 -52.03 21.72 34.35
C MET A 6 -50.92 22.05 33.36
N VAL A 7 -49.67 21.95 33.80
CA VAL A 7 -48.57 21.69 32.89
C VAL A 7 -48.88 20.31 32.31
N CYS A 8 -49.27 20.27 31.03
CA CYS A 8 -49.70 19.06 30.35
C CYS A 8 -48.65 17.95 30.49
N PRO A 9 -48.99 16.77 31.06
CA PRO A 9 -48.06 15.63 31.14
C PRO A 9 -47.58 15.15 29.77
N LEU A 10 -48.28 15.51 28.68
CA LEU A 10 -47.84 15.29 27.29
C LEU A 10 -46.53 16.02 26.97
N ALA A 11 -46.40 17.32 27.28
CA ALA A 11 -45.19 18.09 26.93
C ALA A 11 -43.94 17.57 27.67
N ALA A 12 -44.12 17.10 28.91
CA ALA A 12 -43.04 16.47 29.66
C ALA A 12 -42.68 15.06 29.14
N GLN A 13 -43.63 14.36 28.52
CA GLN A 13 -43.41 13.08 27.84
C GLN A 13 -42.68 13.26 26.51
N ASP A 14 -43.10 14.20 25.68
CA ASP A 14 -42.47 14.51 24.38
C ASP A 14 -41.02 14.96 24.59
N GLY A 15 -40.77 15.91 25.50
CA GLY A 15 -39.40 16.33 25.82
C GLY A 15 -38.53 15.21 26.43
N GLN A 16 -39.11 14.18 27.05
CA GLN A 16 -38.35 13.00 27.50
C GLN A 16 -38.00 12.06 26.34
N GLN A 17 -38.88 11.94 25.35
CA GLN A 17 -38.62 11.16 24.14
C GLN A 17 -37.50 11.80 23.32
N ASP A 18 -37.53 13.10 23.10
CA ASP A 18 -36.48 13.84 22.37
C ASP A 18 -35.10 13.74 23.03
N VAL A 19 -35.06 13.82 24.37
CA VAL A 19 -33.82 13.60 25.12
C VAL A 19 -33.29 12.18 24.95
N ASN A 20 -34.16 11.18 24.84
CA ASN A 20 -33.75 9.79 24.64
C ASN A 20 -33.28 9.54 23.20
N GLN A 21 -34.00 10.09 22.20
CA GLN A 21 -33.63 10.06 20.80
C GLN A 21 -32.26 10.70 20.59
N GLY A 22 -32.05 11.91 21.11
CA GLY A 22 -30.78 12.60 20.93
C GLY A 22 -29.60 11.91 21.64
N LYS A 23 -29.85 11.19 22.75
CA LYS A 23 -28.83 10.32 23.38
C LYS A 23 -28.46 9.14 22.47
N GLN A 24 -29.44 8.57 21.78
CA GLN A 24 -29.22 7.48 20.84
C GLN A 24 -28.41 7.96 19.63
N GLU A 25 -28.77 9.09 19.02
CA GLU A 25 -27.99 9.66 17.91
C GLU A 25 -26.56 10.01 18.31
N VAL A 26 -26.37 10.53 19.53
CA VAL A 26 -25.02 10.79 20.06
C VAL A 26 -24.21 9.49 20.22
N LYS A 27 -24.87 8.39 20.62
CA LYS A 27 -24.24 7.08 20.76
C LYS A 27 -23.85 6.51 19.39
N GLU A 28 -24.77 6.54 18.42
CA GLU A 28 -24.54 6.12 17.04
C GLU A 28 -23.38 6.92 16.43
N GLY A 29 -23.39 8.25 16.55
CA GLY A 29 -22.31 9.06 16.00
C GLY A 29 -20.95 8.89 16.69
N ASN A 30 -20.93 8.42 17.94
CA ASN A 30 -19.69 7.99 18.59
C ASN A 30 -19.19 6.65 18.04
N GLN A 31 -20.08 5.71 17.72
CA GLN A 31 -19.74 4.43 17.09
C GLN A 31 -19.18 4.66 15.68
N GLU A 32 -19.88 5.44 14.87
CA GLU A 32 -19.45 5.79 13.51
C GLU A 32 -18.08 6.50 13.52
N THR A 33 -17.86 7.42 14.46
CA THR A 33 -16.54 8.06 14.63
C THR A 33 -15.45 7.05 15.03
N LYS A 34 -15.80 6.02 15.81
CA LYS A 34 -14.86 4.97 16.23
C LYS A 34 -14.50 4.06 15.07
N GLU A 35 -15.46 3.70 14.23
CA GLU A 35 -15.25 2.91 13.02
C GLU A 35 -14.37 3.67 12.03
N GLY A 36 -14.71 4.92 11.71
CA GLY A 36 -13.86 5.69 10.81
C GLY A 36 -12.43 5.93 11.33
N ARG A 37 -12.20 5.91 12.65
CA ARG A 37 -10.83 5.90 13.22
C ARG A 37 -10.09 4.58 12.98
N LYS A 38 -10.79 3.44 13.00
CA LYS A 38 -10.20 2.13 12.66
C LYS A 38 -9.78 2.10 11.20
N ASP A 39 -10.64 2.55 10.29
CA ASP A 39 -10.36 2.54 8.84
C ASP A 39 -9.21 3.50 8.51
N LEU A 40 -9.17 4.67 9.16
CA LEU A 40 -8.00 5.56 9.06
C LEU A 40 -6.70 4.88 9.54
N ARG A 41 -6.75 4.02 10.55
CA ARG A 41 -5.57 3.28 11.04
C ARG A 41 -5.19 2.18 10.05
N GLN A 42 -6.16 1.41 9.55
CA GLN A 42 -5.93 0.37 8.55
C GLN A 42 -5.36 0.96 7.25
N GLY A 43 -5.96 2.04 6.73
CA GLY A 43 -5.46 2.70 5.53
C GLY A 43 -4.08 3.36 5.71
N ARG A 44 -3.69 3.74 6.94
CA ARG A 44 -2.30 4.15 7.23
C ARG A 44 -1.34 2.97 7.17
N GLN A 45 -1.74 1.81 7.69
CA GLN A 45 -0.93 0.59 7.69
C GLN A 45 -0.70 0.09 6.26
N GLN A 46 -1.76 -0.10 5.47
CA GLN A 46 -1.65 -0.51 4.06
C GLN A 46 -0.78 0.46 3.24
N ARG A 47 -0.88 1.77 3.51
CA ARG A 47 0.01 2.75 2.87
C ARG A 47 1.49 2.61 3.27
N ARG A 48 1.77 2.18 4.49
CA ARG A 48 3.14 1.96 4.97
C ARG A 48 3.72 0.72 4.30
N ASP A 49 2.93 -0.35 4.24
CA ASP A 49 3.30 -1.63 3.63
C ASP A 49 3.55 -1.43 2.12
N GLY A 50 2.60 -0.84 1.39
CA GLY A 50 2.82 -0.55 -0.03
C GLY A 50 3.97 0.43 -0.32
N ARG A 51 4.39 1.26 0.65
CA ARG A 51 5.62 2.07 0.50
C ARG A 51 6.89 1.25 0.71
N ARG A 52 6.85 0.23 1.56
CA ARG A 52 7.94 -0.71 1.79
C ARG A 52 8.16 -1.56 0.54
N ASP A 53 7.11 -2.16 -0.01
CA ASP A 53 7.21 -3.01 -1.21
C ASP A 53 7.73 -2.19 -2.40
N LEU A 54 7.26 -0.95 -2.55
CA LEU A 54 7.79 -0.05 -3.58
C LEU A 54 9.27 0.30 -3.40
N ARG A 55 9.81 0.27 -2.18
CA ARG A 55 11.24 0.46 -1.93
C ARG A 55 12.03 -0.80 -2.27
N GLN A 56 11.54 -1.96 -1.85
CA GLN A 56 12.16 -3.25 -2.14
C GLN A 56 12.21 -3.52 -3.65
N ALA A 57 11.08 -3.38 -4.33
CA ALA A 57 10.98 -3.42 -5.79
C ALA A 57 11.93 -2.47 -6.53
N ARG A 58 12.29 -1.33 -5.92
CA ARG A 58 13.26 -0.40 -6.53
C ARG A 58 14.70 -0.90 -6.38
N GLN A 59 14.99 -1.54 -5.25
CA GLN A 59 16.30 -2.13 -4.96
C GLN A 59 16.55 -3.35 -5.84
N GLU A 60 15.65 -4.32 -5.87
CA GLU A 60 15.76 -5.51 -6.73
C GLU A 60 15.88 -5.13 -8.21
N ARG A 61 15.11 -4.13 -8.66
CA ARG A 61 15.24 -3.61 -10.02
C ARG A 61 16.61 -2.97 -10.29
N ARG A 62 17.28 -2.42 -9.28
CA ARG A 62 18.62 -1.85 -9.42
C ARG A 62 19.65 -2.97 -9.51
N GLU A 63 19.54 -3.97 -8.65
CA GLU A 63 20.39 -5.17 -8.62
C GLU A 63 20.30 -5.93 -9.95
N GLY A 64 19.10 -6.36 -10.38
CA GLY A 64 18.96 -7.04 -11.67
C GLY A 64 19.36 -6.19 -12.90
N LYS A 65 19.37 -4.86 -12.80
CA LYS A 65 19.95 -4.00 -13.85
C LYS A 65 21.47 -3.98 -13.85
N GLN A 66 22.09 -4.09 -12.68
CA GLN A 66 23.53 -4.20 -12.51
C GLN A 66 24.00 -5.55 -13.05
N ASP A 67 23.31 -6.64 -12.71
CA ASP A 67 23.67 -7.99 -13.20
C ASP A 67 23.56 -8.08 -14.71
N LEU A 68 22.49 -7.52 -15.29
CA LEU A 68 22.37 -7.43 -16.76
C LEU A 68 23.45 -6.55 -17.41
N ARG A 69 24.04 -5.59 -16.71
CA ARG A 69 25.17 -4.80 -17.23
C ARG A 69 26.46 -5.61 -17.17
N GLN A 70 26.70 -6.30 -16.04
CA GLN A 70 27.86 -7.14 -15.85
C GLN A 70 27.87 -8.28 -16.88
N ALA A 71 26.79 -9.06 -16.96
CA ALA A 71 26.62 -10.11 -17.96
C ALA A 71 26.84 -9.65 -19.42
N ARG A 72 26.49 -8.39 -19.74
CA ARG A 72 26.76 -7.83 -21.08
C ARG A 72 28.24 -7.53 -21.31
N GLN A 73 28.93 -7.09 -20.27
CA GLN A 73 30.36 -6.84 -20.31
C GLN A 73 31.14 -8.15 -20.42
N ASP A 74 30.85 -9.14 -19.57
CA ASP A 74 31.53 -10.44 -19.59
C ASP A 74 31.32 -11.13 -20.94
N ARG A 75 30.11 -11.05 -21.51
CA ARG A 75 29.83 -11.56 -22.86
C ARG A 75 30.65 -10.86 -23.95
N LYS A 76 30.94 -9.57 -23.78
CA LYS A 76 31.76 -8.81 -24.74
C LYS A 76 33.22 -9.24 -24.63
N GLU A 77 33.73 -9.39 -23.41
CA GLU A 77 35.10 -9.84 -23.11
C GLU A 77 35.33 -11.27 -23.62
N ALA A 78 34.46 -12.22 -23.26
CA ALA A 78 34.47 -13.58 -23.81
C ALA A 78 34.37 -13.61 -25.36
N GLY A 79 33.64 -12.65 -25.93
CA GLY A 79 33.55 -12.48 -27.38
C GLY A 79 34.84 -11.98 -28.04
N GLN A 80 35.69 -11.26 -27.30
CA GLN A 80 37.02 -10.81 -27.73
C GLN A 80 38.02 -11.96 -27.60
N GLU A 81 38.04 -12.66 -26.47
CA GLU A 81 38.90 -13.84 -26.26
C GLU A 81 38.64 -14.94 -27.31
N MET A 82 37.37 -15.18 -27.67
CA MET A 82 37.04 -16.12 -28.76
C MET A 82 37.58 -15.68 -30.12
N LYS A 83 37.77 -14.38 -30.37
CA LYS A 83 38.40 -13.88 -31.60
C LYS A 83 39.90 -14.08 -31.55
N GLU A 84 40.54 -13.75 -30.43
CA GLU A 84 41.98 -13.93 -30.20
C GLU A 84 42.36 -15.40 -30.33
N ALA A 85 41.64 -16.30 -29.64
CA ALA A 85 41.83 -17.75 -29.78
C ALA A 85 41.66 -18.25 -31.22
N ARG A 86 40.80 -17.60 -32.03
CA ARG A 86 40.64 -17.94 -33.45
C ARG A 86 41.83 -17.46 -34.30
N GLU A 87 42.46 -16.36 -33.93
CA GLU A 87 43.65 -15.81 -34.57
C GLU A 87 44.89 -16.65 -34.24
N GLU A 88 45.13 -16.98 -32.98
CA GLU A 88 46.21 -17.90 -32.58
C GLU A 88 46.12 -19.26 -33.27
N ARG A 89 44.89 -19.78 -33.39
CA ARG A 89 44.63 -21.02 -34.14
C ARG A 89 45.04 -20.91 -35.61
N ARG A 90 44.89 -19.73 -36.23
CA ARG A 90 45.32 -19.49 -37.62
C ARG A 90 46.85 -19.39 -37.72
N GLU A 91 47.49 -18.90 -36.68
CA GLU A 91 48.96 -18.75 -36.60
C GLU A 91 49.68 -20.06 -36.25
N GLY A 92 48.94 -21.09 -35.83
CA GLY A 92 49.43 -22.46 -35.65
C GLY A 92 49.52 -22.93 -34.21
N ASP A 93 49.25 -22.07 -33.22
CA ASP A 93 49.20 -22.47 -31.82
C ASP A 93 47.84 -23.09 -31.47
N MET A 94 47.72 -24.39 -31.74
CA MET A 94 46.46 -25.12 -31.56
C MET A 94 46.13 -25.45 -30.11
N LYS A 95 47.11 -25.44 -29.20
CA LYS A 95 46.91 -25.89 -27.81
C LYS A 95 46.41 -24.74 -26.94
N ASP A 96 47.00 -23.57 -27.07
CA ASP A 96 46.62 -22.41 -26.27
C ASP A 96 45.30 -21.81 -26.79
N ALA A 97 45.13 -21.68 -28.11
CA ALA A 97 43.84 -21.37 -28.74
C ALA A 97 42.67 -22.26 -28.27
N ARG A 98 42.92 -23.55 -28.00
CA ARG A 98 41.87 -24.47 -27.50
C ARG A 98 41.52 -24.20 -26.04
N LYS A 99 42.50 -23.82 -25.21
CA LYS A 99 42.25 -23.47 -23.80
C LYS A 99 41.48 -22.17 -23.72
N ASP A 100 41.87 -21.16 -24.51
CA ASP A 100 41.26 -19.83 -24.46
C ASP A 100 39.84 -19.86 -25.02
N ALA A 101 39.62 -20.58 -26.11
CA ALA A 101 38.26 -20.85 -26.60
C ALA A 101 37.39 -21.63 -25.60
N ARG A 102 38.00 -22.41 -24.68
CA ARG A 102 37.26 -23.10 -23.61
C ARG A 102 36.96 -22.15 -22.44
N ALA A 103 37.90 -21.32 -22.04
CA ALA A 103 37.72 -20.29 -21.01
C ALA A 103 36.59 -19.34 -21.40
N ALA A 104 36.69 -18.72 -22.58
CA ALA A 104 35.69 -17.82 -23.09
C ALA A 104 34.28 -18.45 -23.24
N ARG A 105 34.20 -19.77 -23.47
CA ARG A 105 32.92 -20.50 -23.47
C ARG A 105 32.32 -20.66 -22.08
N LEU A 106 33.16 -20.84 -21.05
CA LEU A 106 32.72 -20.87 -19.65
C LEU A 106 32.22 -19.49 -19.23
N ASP A 107 32.96 -18.43 -19.57
CA ASP A 107 32.56 -17.05 -19.26
C ASP A 107 31.25 -16.67 -19.98
N LEU A 108 31.09 -17.09 -21.24
CA LEU A 108 29.82 -16.94 -21.95
C LEU A 108 28.67 -17.70 -21.30
N HIS A 109 28.95 -18.85 -20.68
CA HIS A 109 27.95 -19.64 -19.96
C HIS A 109 27.54 -18.92 -18.66
N GLU A 110 28.49 -18.42 -17.89
CA GLU A 110 28.26 -17.65 -16.66
C GLU A 110 27.51 -16.34 -16.95
N ALA A 111 27.95 -15.57 -17.94
CA ALA A 111 27.25 -14.37 -18.39
C ALA A 111 25.78 -14.64 -18.77
N ARG A 112 25.50 -15.80 -19.40
CA ARG A 112 24.12 -16.22 -19.71
C ARG A 112 23.32 -16.63 -18.47
N HIS A 113 23.98 -17.16 -17.45
CA HIS A 113 23.35 -17.47 -16.17
C HIS A 113 22.96 -16.17 -15.46
N ASP A 114 23.89 -15.23 -15.32
CA ASP A 114 23.65 -13.95 -14.67
C ASP A 114 22.60 -13.10 -15.40
N GLN A 115 22.57 -13.19 -16.74
CA GLN A 115 21.50 -12.56 -17.50
C GLN A 115 20.11 -13.11 -17.15
N ARG A 116 20.00 -14.41 -16.82
CA ARG A 116 18.72 -15.02 -16.41
C ARG A 116 18.32 -14.58 -15.00
N GLU A 117 19.27 -14.57 -14.07
CA GLU A 117 19.03 -14.08 -12.69
C GLU A 117 18.61 -12.61 -12.71
N GLY A 118 19.34 -11.73 -13.41
CA GLY A 118 18.92 -10.33 -13.53
C GLY A 118 17.54 -10.14 -14.20
N HIS A 119 17.13 -11.04 -15.09
CA HIS A 119 15.76 -11.04 -15.62
C HIS A 119 14.71 -11.50 -14.60
N ARG A 120 15.06 -12.46 -13.74
CA ARG A 120 14.22 -12.94 -12.65
C ARG A 120 14.01 -11.84 -11.61
N ASP A 121 15.06 -11.17 -11.17
CA ASP A 121 14.97 -10.06 -10.23
C ASP A 121 14.09 -8.93 -10.77
N LEU A 122 14.21 -8.62 -12.07
CA LEU A 122 13.33 -7.64 -12.71
C LEU A 122 11.87 -8.07 -12.76
N LYS A 123 11.58 -9.38 -12.78
CA LYS A 123 10.22 -9.91 -12.74
C LYS A 123 9.67 -9.82 -11.31
N GLU A 124 10.45 -10.21 -10.31
CA GLU A 124 10.10 -10.14 -8.88
C GLU A 124 9.84 -8.69 -8.48
N ALA A 125 10.76 -7.78 -8.81
CA ALA A 125 10.59 -6.33 -8.61
C ALA A 125 9.32 -5.75 -9.28
N ARG A 126 8.89 -6.31 -10.42
CA ARG A 126 7.64 -5.87 -11.08
C ARG A 126 6.41 -6.33 -10.32
N GLN A 127 6.46 -7.53 -9.74
CA GLN A 127 5.38 -8.10 -8.92
C GLN A 127 5.24 -7.32 -7.61
N GLU A 128 6.32 -7.13 -6.86
CA GLU A 128 6.28 -6.35 -5.61
C GLU A 128 5.79 -4.92 -5.84
N ARG A 129 6.20 -4.30 -6.94
CA ARG A 129 5.70 -2.97 -7.32
C ARG A 129 4.19 -2.98 -7.59
N ARG A 130 3.63 -4.07 -8.11
CA ARG A 130 2.20 -4.22 -8.34
C ARG A 130 1.46 -4.36 -7.01
N GLU A 131 1.95 -5.21 -6.12
CA GLU A 131 1.41 -5.43 -4.78
C GLU A 131 1.42 -4.12 -3.97
N GLY A 132 2.57 -3.43 -3.90
CA GLY A 132 2.64 -2.15 -3.19
C GLY A 132 1.74 -1.04 -3.78
N ARG A 133 1.42 -1.10 -5.08
CA ARG A 133 0.41 -0.21 -5.69
C ARG A 133 -1.01 -0.57 -5.28
N GLN A 134 -1.32 -1.86 -5.13
CA GLN A 134 -2.62 -2.32 -4.65
C GLN A 134 -2.83 -1.88 -3.19
N ASP A 135 -1.82 -2.07 -2.35
CA ASP A 135 -1.86 -1.64 -0.94
C ASP A 135 -2.04 -0.13 -0.78
N LEU A 136 -1.35 0.67 -1.61
CA LEU A 136 -1.56 2.12 -1.62
C LEU A 136 -2.99 2.50 -2.05
N ARG A 137 -3.58 1.74 -2.98
CA ARG A 137 -4.96 1.98 -3.45
C ARG A 137 -5.96 1.61 -2.36
N ALA A 138 -5.82 0.43 -1.76
CA ALA A 138 -6.62 -0.02 -0.62
C ALA A 138 -6.54 1.02 0.51
N GLY A 139 -5.33 1.45 0.87
CA GLY A 139 -5.16 2.39 1.98
C GLY A 139 -5.71 3.80 1.68
N ARG A 140 -5.85 4.16 0.40
CA ARG A 140 -6.54 5.39 -0.02
C ARG A 140 -8.05 5.25 0.13
N GLN A 141 -8.60 4.07 -0.16
CA GLN A 141 -10.03 3.76 -0.05
C GLN A 141 -10.46 3.72 1.42
N GLU A 142 -9.77 2.96 2.26
CA GLU A 142 -9.99 2.90 3.72
C GLU A 142 -9.97 4.30 4.35
N ARG A 143 -9.00 5.13 3.94
CA ARG A 143 -8.92 6.51 4.41
C ARG A 143 -10.10 7.37 3.96
N ARG A 144 -10.68 7.08 2.79
CA ARG A 144 -11.86 7.80 2.28
C ARG A 144 -13.10 7.38 3.05
N GLU A 145 -13.29 6.09 3.29
CA GLU A 145 -14.38 5.50 4.06
C GLU A 145 -14.35 6.05 5.49
N GLY A 146 -13.25 5.87 6.22
CA GLY A 146 -13.20 6.40 7.59
C GLY A 146 -13.31 7.94 7.72
N ARG A 147 -13.08 8.71 6.65
CA ARG A 147 -13.39 10.15 6.62
C ARG A 147 -14.88 10.44 6.47
N LYS A 148 -15.62 9.60 5.74
CA LYS A 148 -17.08 9.69 5.63
C LYS A 148 -17.71 9.36 6.97
N ASP A 149 -17.30 8.28 7.61
CA ASP A 149 -17.86 7.82 8.88
C ASP A 149 -17.63 8.86 9.97
N ILE A 150 -16.40 9.38 10.09
CA ILE A 150 -16.12 10.48 11.03
C ILE A 150 -16.99 11.72 10.75
N ARG A 151 -17.31 12.00 9.49
CA ARG A 151 -18.18 13.13 9.12
C ARG A 151 -19.63 12.84 9.51
N GLN A 152 -20.12 11.64 9.22
CA GLN A 152 -21.45 11.18 9.59
C GLN A 152 -21.63 11.17 11.10
N GLY A 153 -20.73 10.54 11.85
CA GLY A 153 -20.80 10.53 13.31
C GLY A 153 -20.59 11.90 13.97
N ARG A 154 -19.99 12.88 13.28
CA ARG A 154 -20.01 14.29 13.73
C ARG A 154 -21.38 14.94 13.52
N ARG A 155 -22.09 14.58 12.46
CA ARG A 155 -23.42 15.09 12.13
C ARG A 155 -24.45 14.55 13.13
N GLU A 156 -24.51 13.24 13.32
CA GLU A 156 -25.43 12.57 14.26
C GLU A 156 -25.24 13.09 15.69
N ARG A 157 -23.99 13.26 16.16
CA ARG A 157 -23.76 13.88 17.47
C ARG A 157 -24.18 15.34 17.57
N ARG A 158 -24.18 16.07 16.45
CA ARG A 158 -24.63 17.46 16.44
C ARG A 158 -26.15 17.51 16.48
N GLU A 159 -26.82 16.65 15.72
CA GLU A 159 -28.28 16.50 15.68
C GLU A 159 -28.79 16.05 17.07
N GLY A 160 -28.28 14.94 17.62
CA GLY A 160 -28.73 14.49 18.93
C GLY A 160 -28.41 15.45 20.09
N ARG A 161 -27.36 16.27 19.98
CA ARG A 161 -27.11 17.35 20.96
C ARG A 161 -28.15 18.47 20.88
N LYS A 162 -28.71 18.74 19.70
CA LYS A 162 -29.82 19.70 19.55
C LYS A 162 -31.10 19.12 20.15
N GLU A 163 -31.45 17.88 19.82
CA GLU A 163 -32.65 17.21 20.35
C GLU A 163 -32.62 17.13 21.88
N ILE A 164 -31.47 16.78 22.48
CA ILE A 164 -31.30 16.80 23.94
C ILE A 164 -31.53 18.22 24.51
N LYS A 165 -31.11 19.26 23.79
CA LYS A 165 -31.28 20.64 24.25
C LYS A 165 -32.75 21.07 24.16
N GLU A 166 -33.42 20.75 23.05
CA GLU A 166 -34.82 21.07 22.77
C GLU A 166 -35.75 20.34 23.75
N GLY A 167 -35.62 19.01 23.90
CA GLY A 167 -36.45 18.26 24.85
C GLY A 167 -36.23 18.63 26.33
N ARG A 168 -35.05 19.20 26.68
CA ARG A 168 -34.83 19.80 28.02
C ARG A 168 -35.56 21.13 28.21
N GLN A 169 -35.78 21.88 27.14
CA GLN A 169 -36.53 23.14 27.17
C GLN A 169 -38.03 22.88 27.27
N GLU A 170 -38.54 21.85 26.60
CA GLU A 170 -39.97 21.47 26.65
C GLU A 170 -40.43 20.90 28.00
N LYS A 171 -39.48 20.38 28.78
CA LYS A 171 -39.72 19.89 30.14
C LYS A 171 -39.79 20.96 31.21
N ASN A 172 -39.26 22.15 30.95
CA ASN A 172 -39.15 23.25 31.91
C ASN A 172 -40.23 24.29 31.67
#